data_AF-A0A2V5SZ81-F1
#
_entry.id   AF-A0A2V5SZ81-F1
#
_cell.length_a   1.000
_cell.length_b   1.000
_cell.length_c   1.000
_cell.angle_alpha   90.00
_cell.angle_beta   90.00
_cell.angle_gamma   90.00
#
_symmetry.space_group_name_H-M   'P 1'
#
loop_
_entity.id
_entity.type
_entity.pdbx_description
1 polymer ?
#
loop_
_entity_poly.entity_id
_entity_poly.type
_entity_poly.pdbx_seq_one_letter_code
_entity_poly.pdbx_strand_id
1 'polypeptide(L)'
;MLAAICFLKQKKSGLLVWAALMGAAAAGTRPQLFLVVALILGISLKQGSAKAKTWWLSYTLLLAGCLTWLLPMWYLQAQLRPGEALWRVYPELVYSQWRWRLNMPSIYIGAGDWSPRYLAMRLAQHFLGWFGVGLGFLQSPVMLVLGPIIALLGLAAYSFRHQELEDRNFWKFHTPWALLHIAIIFVCLSGKQRYYLVIYPLLLVALMRGLLKMRPPWNWTALVLPALFLYVTIPAAIQNHREEAPPVRLVRYLEQLYPPSQRKDVVLLFVNVWRNAEWYAPEFRTFRGIPPPAELQEILNGAVAVYTDDAKVPLPEGWRRVPLATFQRSIIIHDKHHFLTLFLIDRHS
;
A
#
# COMPACT_ATOMS: atom_id res chain seq x y z
N MET A 1 -5.07 -5.29 -16.09
CA MET A 1 -6.19 -6.28 -16.05
C MET A 1 -7.23 -6.02 -17.14
N LEU A 2 -7.81 -4.82 -17.25
CA LEU A 2 -8.76 -4.47 -18.32
C LEU A 2 -8.20 -4.75 -19.74
N ALA A 3 -6.97 -4.30 -20.03
CA ALA A 3 -6.32 -4.56 -21.32
C ALA A 3 -6.16 -6.07 -21.64
N ALA A 4 -5.84 -6.88 -20.63
CA ALA A 4 -5.71 -8.34 -20.76
C ALA A 4 -7.07 -9.01 -21.02
N ILE A 5 -8.12 -8.55 -20.34
CA ILE A 5 -9.49 -9.01 -20.54
C ILE A 5 -9.99 -8.61 -21.94
N CYS A 6 -9.73 -7.38 -22.37
CA CYS A 6 -10.05 -6.91 -23.72
C CYS A 6 -9.26 -7.70 -24.78
N PHE A 7 -8.00 -8.07 -24.51
CA PHE A 7 -7.20 -8.92 -25.38
C PHE A 7 -7.84 -10.30 -25.56
N LEU A 8 -8.22 -10.97 -24.46
CA LEU A 8 -8.85 -12.29 -24.51
C LEU A 8 -10.17 -12.30 -25.31
N LYS A 9 -10.91 -11.18 -25.34
CA LYS A 9 -12.14 -11.03 -26.12
C LYS A 9 -11.92 -10.59 -27.57
N GLN A 10 -11.05 -9.62 -27.81
CA GLN A 10 -10.90 -8.98 -29.12
C GLN A 10 -9.75 -9.54 -29.96
N LYS A 11 -8.85 -10.33 -29.35
CA LYS A 11 -7.62 -10.90 -29.96
C LYS A 11 -6.72 -9.85 -30.66
N LYS A 12 -6.84 -8.57 -30.30
CA LYS A 12 -6.03 -7.48 -30.86
C LYS A 12 -4.63 -7.49 -30.25
N SER A 13 -3.62 -7.81 -31.06
CA SER A 13 -2.19 -7.89 -30.67
C SER A 13 -1.69 -6.68 -29.87
N GLY A 14 -2.12 -5.46 -30.20
CA GLY A 14 -1.73 -4.25 -29.48
C GLY A 14 -2.15 -4.23 -28.00
N LEU A 15 -3.22 -4.93 -27.62
CA LEU A 15 -3.68 -5.00 -26.23
C LEU A 15 -2.76 -5.85 -25.34
N LEU A 16 -2.04 -6.82 -25.92
CA LEU A 16 -1.06 -7.64 -25.20
C LEU A 16 0.18 -6.82 -24.83
N VAL A 17 0.63 -5.97 -25.77
CA VAL A 17 1.73 -5.02 -25.57
C VAL A 17 1.37 -4.01 -24.47
N TRP A 18 0.17 -3.43 -24.52
CA TRP A 18 -0.32 -2.55 -23.47
C TRP A 18 -0.46 -3.26 -22.11
N ALA A 19 -0.92 -4.51 -22.10
CA ALA A 19 -0.99 -5.30 -20.88
C ALA A 19 0.40 -5.53 -20.26
N ALA A 20 1.44 -5.74 -21.07
CA ALA A 20 2.82 -5.86 -20.61
C ALA A 20 3.38 -4.54 -20.06
N LEU A 21 3.21 -3.43 -20.76
CA LEU A 21 3.69 -2.10 -20.32
C LEU A 21 3.01 -1.66 -19.01
N MET A 22 1.68 -1.75 -18.96
CA MET A 22 0.92 -1.45 -17.73
C MET A 22 1.23 -2.46 -16.63
N GLY A 23 1.52 -3.69 -17.01
CA GLY A 23 1.97 -4.74 -16.10
C GLY A 23 3.31 -4.42 -15.45
N ALA A 24 4.28 -3.92 -16.22
CA ALA A 24 5.59 -3.51 -15.73
C ALA A 24 5.48 -2.31 -14.78
N ALA A 25 4.66 -1.31 -15.12
CA ALA A 25 4.37 -0.17 -14.23
C ALA A 25 3.70 -0.63 -12.92
N ALA A 26 2.71 -1.52 -13.03
CA ALA A 26 2.06 -2.10 -11.86
C ALA A 26 3.03 -2.92 -10.99
N ALA A 27 3.93 -3.69 -11.61
CA ALA A 27 4.97 -4.45 -10.92
C ALA A 27 5.96 -3.54 -10.17
N GLY A 28 6.26 -2.35 -10.70
CA GLY A 28 7.07 -1.35 -9.99
C GLY A 28 6.39 -0.82 -8.72
N THR A 29 5.06 -0.70 -8.72
CA THR A 29 4.33 -0.37 -7.49
C THR A 29 4.21 -1.56 -6.53
N ARG A 30 4.12 -2.77 -7.07
CA ARG A 30 4.00 -4.04 -6.33
C ARG A 30 4.61 -5.19 -7.10
N PRO A 31 5.80 -5.68 -6.70
CA PRO A 31 6.48 -6.76 -7.42
C PRO A 31 5.64 -8.04 -7.57
N GLN A 32 4.67 -8.30 -6.68
CA GLN A 32 3.79 -9.47 -6.78
C GLN A 32 2.91 -9.47 -8.04
N LEU A 33 2.63 -8.30 -8.62
CA LEU A 33 1.81 -8.17 -9.82
C LEU A 33 2.52 -8.68 -11.08
N PHE A 34 3.85 -8.86 -11.03
CA PHE A 34 4.60 -9.49 -12.11
C PHE A 34 4.04 -10.89 -12.45
N LEU A 35 3.76 -11.71 -11.43
CA LEU A 35 3.21 -13.06 -11.63
C LEU A 35 1.85 -13.03 -12.33
N VAL A 36 1.00 -12.05 -11.98
CA VAL A 36 -0.31 -11.88 -12.61
C VAL A 36 -0.17 -11.58 -14.10
N VAL A 37 0.77 -10.71 -14.47
CA VAL A 37 1.02 -10.34 -15.87
C VAL A 37 1.67 -11.50 -16.62
N ALA A 38 2.63 -12.20 -15.99
CA ALA A 38 3.25 -13.39 -16.57
C ALA A 38 2.21 -14.49 -16.85
N LEU A 39 1.26 -14.70 -15.94
CA LEU A 39 0.15 -15.65 -16.13
C LEU A 39 -0.78 -15.23 -17.27
N ILE A 40 -1.12 -13.95 -17.38
CA ILE A 40 -1.89 -13.41 -18.52
C ILE A 40 -1.17 -13.71 -19.84
N LEU A 41 0.13 -13.43 -19.93
CA LEU A 41 0.92 -13.69 -21.12
C LEU A 41 0.99 -15.21 -21.41
N GLY A 42 1.17 -16.05 -20.39
CA GLY A 42 1.22 -17.51 -20.53
C GLY A 42 -0.11 -18.12 -21.02
N ILE A 43 -1.24 -17.68 -20.47
CA ILE A 43 -2.58 -18.10 -20.94
C ILE A 43 -2.81 -17.68 -22.39
N SER A 44 -2.39 -16.45 -22.73
CA SER A 44 -2.53 -15.91 -24.08
C SER A 44 -1.79 -16.76 -25.13
N LEU A 45 -0.60 -17.25 -24.77
CA LEU A 45 0.19 -18.16 -25.60
C LEU A 45 -0.46 -19.55 -25.70
N LYS A 46 -0.86 -20.13 -24.56
CA LYS A 46 -1.48 -21.47 -24.49
C LYS A 46 -2.77 -21.57 -25.30
N GLN A 47 -3.58 -20.51 -25.32
CA GLN A 47 -4.85 -20.47 -26.05
C GLN A 47 -4.68 -20.16 -27.55
N GLY A 48 -3.46 -20.00 -28.06
CA GLY A 48 -3.21 -19.61 -29.45
C GLY A 48 -3.76 -18.21 -29.81
N SER A 49 -4.09 -17.41 -28.80
CA SER A 49 -4.74 -16.10 -28.98
C SER A 49 -3.76 -15.00 -29.39
N ALA A 50 -2.45 -15.22 -29.19
CA ALA A 50 -1.37 -14.32 -29.57
C ALA A 50 -0.43 -14.98 -30.59
N LYS A 51 0.00 -14.23 -31.61
CA LYS A 51 1.12 -14.64 -32.47
C LYS A 51 2.41 -14.71 -31.65
N ALA A 52 3.26 -15.71 -31.88
CA ALA A 52 4.52 -15.90 -31.14
C ALA A 52 5.40 -14.64 -31.12
N LYS A 53 5.49 -13.92 -32.24
CA LYS A 53 6.23 -12.64 -32.35
C LYS A 53 5.69 -11.57 -31.39
N THR A 54 4.37 -11.40 -31.33
CA THR A 54 3.72 -10.42 -30.45
C THR A 54 3.89 -10.82 -28.98
N TRP A 55 3.81 -12.10 -28.68
CA TRP A 55 4.03 -12.61 -27.34
C TRP A 55 5.45 -12.34 -26.86
N TRP A 56 6.46 -12.68 -27.68
CA TRP A 56 7.87 -12.40 -27.38
C TRP A 56 8.12 -10.92 -27.14
N LEU A 57 7.62 -10.06 -28.05
CA LEU A 57 7.71 -8.61 -27.87
C LEU A 57 7.11 -8.16 -26.54
N SER A 58 5.90 -8.64 -26.21
CA SER A 58 5.21 -8.27 -24.97
C SER A 58 5.97 -8.74 -23.72
N TYR A 59 6.52 -9.95 -23.74
CA TYR A 59 7.31 -10.48 -22.64
C TYR A 59 8.63 -9.71 -22.45
N THR A 60 9.34 -9.40 -23.55
CA THR A 60 10.55 -8.59 -23.51
C THR A 60 10.27 -7.18 -22.99
N LEU A 61 9.17 -6.55 -23.41
CA LEU A 61 8.76 -5.23 -22.91
C LEU A 61 8.39 -5.27 -21.42
N LEU A 62 7.77 -6.34 -20.94
CA LEU A 62 7.53 -6.53 -19.50
C LEU A 62 8.85 -6.59 -18.73
N LEU A 63 9.82 -7.39 -19.18
CA LEU A 63 11.13 -7.50 -18.53
C LEU A 63 11.90 -6.18 -18.57
N ALA A 64 12.02 -5.58 -19.75
CA ALA A 64 12.69 -4.29 -19.92
C ALA A 64 12.04 -3.21 -19.05
N GLY A 65 10.71 -3.12 -19.06
CA GLY A 65 9.96 -2.20 -18.20
C GLY A 65 10.21 -2.44 -16.71
N CYS A 66 10.27 -3.69 -16.26
CA CYS A 66 10.63 -4.02 -14.88
C CYS A 66 12.06 -3.57 -14.53
N LEU A 67 13.02 -3.78 -15.45
CA LEU A 67 14.42 -3.41 -15.23
C LEU A 67 14.63 -1.90 -15.10
N THR A 68 13.80 -1.06 -15.74
CA THR A 68 13.93 0.41 -15.66
C THR A 68 13.84 0.96 -14.24
N TRP A 69 13.10 0.30 -13.34
CA TRP A 69 13.00 0.69 -11.93
C TRP A 69 13.77 -0.26 -11.01
N LEU A 70 13.94 -1.54 -11.38
CA LEU A 70 14.67 -2.50 -10.55
C LEU A 70 16.17 -2.18 -10.50
N LEU A 71 16.80 -1.88 -11.64
CA LEU A 71 18.25 -1.65 -11.70
C LEU A 71 18.67 -0.40 -10.91
N PRO A 72 18.01 0.76 -11.04
CA PRO A 72 18.35 1.92 -10.21
C PRO A 72 18.15 1.65 -8.72
N MET A 73 17.03 1.02 -8.33
CA MET A 73 16.81 0.69 -6.91
C MET A 73 17.89 -0.25 -6.37
N TRP A 74 18.26 -1.27 -7.14
CA TRP A 74 19.30 -2.21 -6.76
C TRP A 74 20.65 -1.51 -6.59
N TYR A 75 21.04 -0.69 -7.57
CA TYR A 75 22.27 0.08 -7.51
C TYR A 75 22.31 1.00 -6.28
N LEU A 76 21.24 1.76 -6.03
CA LEU A 76 21.14 2.64 -4.86
C LEU A 76 21.26 1.86 -3.54
N GLN A 77 20.63 0.68 -3.45
CA GLN A 77 20.74 -0.17 -2.26
C GLN A 77 22.15 -0.74 -2.07
N ALA A 78 22.86 -1.05 -3.15
CA ALA A 78 24.24 -1.53 -3.07
C ALA A 78 25.20 -0.43 -2.61
N GLN A 79 24.99 0.82 -3.02
CA GLN A 79 25.79 1.96 -2.56
C GLN A 79 25.69 2.20 -1.04
N LEU A 80 24.55 1.86 -0.42
CA LEU A 80 24.36 1.97 1.03
C LEU A 80 25.09 0.88 1.84
N ARG A 81 25.64 -0.16 1.19
CA ARG A 81 26.29 -1.30 1.86
C ARG A 81 27.65 -1.59 1.24
N PRO A 82 28.63 -0.68 1.42
CA PRO A 82 29.97 -0.88 0.91
C PRO A 82 30.59 -2.12 1.58
N GLY A 83 30.93 -3.13 0.78
CA GLY A 83 31.49 -4.40 1.24
C GLY A 83 30.60 -5.63 0.98
N GLU A 84 29.32 -5.44 0.67
CA GLU A 84 28.47 -6.53 0.20
C GLU A 84 28.55 -6.69 -1.33
N ALA A 85 28.49 -7.94 -1.81
CA ALA A 85 28.46 -8.20 -3.24
C ALA A 85 27.16 -7.64 -3.84
N LEU A 86 27.28 -6.81 -4.88
CA LEU A 86 26.15 -6.13 -5.52
C LEU A 86 24.99 -7.08 -5.79
N TRP A 87 25.26 -8.27 -6.31
CA TRP A 87 24.23 -9.24 -6.68
C TRP A 87 23.43 -9.79 -5.49
N ARG A 88 23.92 -9.66 -4.25
CA ARG A 88 23.31 -10.22 -3.05
C ARG A 88 22.41 -9.24 -2.30
N VAL A 89 22.73 -7.94 -2.35
CA VAL A 89 22.09 -6.88 -1.56
C VAL A 89 20.55 -6.88 -1.71
N TYR A 90 20.05 -6.71 -2.92
CA TYR A 90 18.60 -6.59 -3.14
C TYR A 90 17.84 -7.91 -2.91
N PRO A 91 18.31 -9.08 -3.41
CA PRO A 91 17.68 -10.36 -3.09
C PRO A 91 17.59 -10.66 -1.60
N GLU A 92 18.63 -10.35 -0.81
CA GLU A 92 18.63 -10.59 0.64
C GLU A 92 17.63 -9.70 1.37
N LEU A 93 17.53 -8.42 1.00
CA LEU A 93 16.51 -7.49 1.52
C LEU A 93 15.08 -7.93 1.19
N VAL A 94 14.86 -8.49 0.00
CA VAL A 94 13.54 -9.02 -0.38
C VAL A 94 13.25 -10.33 0.34
N TYR A 95 14.24 -11.23 0.43
CA TYR A 95 14.09 -12.52 1.11
C TYR A 95 13.82 -12.35 2.61
N SER A 96 14.52 -11.42 3.27
CA SER A 96 14.31 -11.10 4.68
C SER A 96 12.88 -10.68 4.98
N GLN A 97 12.25 -9.93 4.07
CA GLN A 97 10.85 -9.55 4.16
C GLN A 97 9.93 -10.78 4.15
N TRP A 98 10.20 -11.77 3.30
CA TRP A 98 9.40 -12.98 3.21
C TRP A 98 9.62 -13.90 4.42
N ARG A 99 10.88 -14.06 4.85
CA ARG A 99 11.23 -14.82 6.06
C ARG A 99 10.54 -14.26 7.30
N TRP A 100 10.50 -12.95 7.48
CA TRP A 100 9.75 -12.32 8.58
C TRP A 100 8.25 -12.65 8.54
N ARG A 101 7.62 -12.63 7.35
CA ARG A 101 6.21 -12.99 7.22
C ARG A 101 5.97 -14.46 7.59
N LEU A 102 6.85 -15.38 7.18
CA LEU A 102 6.77 -16.81 7.52
C LEU A 102 6.79 -17.07 9.02
N ASN A 103 7.48 -16.22 9.77
CA ASN A 103 7.55 -16.32 11.23
C ASN A 103 6.37 -15.67 11.97
N MET A 104 5.43 -15.03 11.27
CA MET A 104 4.25 -14.40 11.88
C MET A 104 2.95 -15.01 11.33
N PRO A 105 2.48 -16.13 11.91
CA PRO A 105 1.29 -16.84 11.43
C PRO A 105 0.03 -15.96 11.44
N SER A 106 -0.07 -15.01 12.38
CA SER A 106 -1.17 -14.05 12.51
C SER A 106 -1.28 -13.02 11.36
N ILE A 107 -0.29 -12.96 10.46
CA ILE A 107 -0.24 -12.01 9.34
C ILE A 107 -0.74 -12.64 8.03
N TYR A 108 -1.00 -13.95 8.01
CA TYR A 108 -1.51 -14.65 6.84
C TYR A 108 -3.00 -14.40 6.60
N ILE A 109 -3.39 -14.57 5.34
CA ILE A 109 -4.77 -14.56 4.90
C ILE A 109 -5.57 -15.58 5.73
N GLY A 110 -6.59 -15.12 6.45
CA GLY A 110 -7.44 -15.97 7.28
C GLY A 110 -6.95 -16.24 8.70
N ALA A 111 -5.86 -15.61 9.16
CA ALA A 111 -5.28 -15.83 10.49
C ALA A 111 -6.01 -15.11 11.66
N GLY A 112 -7.27 -14.71 11.46
CA GLY A 112 -8.11 -14.14 12.51
C GLY A 112 -8.76 -15.23 13.36
N ASP A 113 -9.33 -14.85 14.49
CA ASP A 113 -10.19 -15.69 15.34
C ASP A 113 -11.58 -15.93 14.74
N TRP A 114 -11.91 -15.26 13.63
CA TRP A 114 -13.19 -15.35 12.89
C TRP A 114 -14.45 -15.09 13.73
N SER A 115 -14.28 -14.50 14.92
CA SER A 115 -15.39 -14.18 15.80
C SER A 115 -16.34 -13.15 15.16
N PRO A 116 -17.62 -13.11 15.54
CA PRO A 116 -18.55 -12.07 15.07
C PRO A 116 -18.01 -10.66 15.33
N ARG A 117 -17.32 -10.44 16.45
CA ARG A 117 -16.65 -9.17 16.78
C ARG A 117 -15.53 -8.85 15.79
N TYR A 118 -14.69 -9.83 15.45
CA TYR A 118 -13.64 -9.68 14.45
C TYR A 118 -14.20 -9.32 13.07
N LEU A 119 -15.27 -10.02 12.64
CA LEU A 119 -15.96 -9.74 11.38
C LEU A 119 -16.62 -8.35 11.37
N ALA A 120 -17.26 -7.94 12.47
CA ALA A 120 -17.87 -6.61 12.61
C ALA A 120 -16.83 -5.48 12.58
N MET A 121 -15.72 -5.65 13.30
CA MET A 121 -14.59 -4.70 13.26
C MET A 121 -14.00 -4.60 11.86
N ARG A 122 -13.82 -5.73 11.17
CA ARG A 122 -13.36 -5.74 9.77
C ARG A 122 -14.37 -5.04 8.87
N LEU A 123 -15.66 -5.32 8.99
CA LEU A 123 -16.70 -4.67 8.21
C LEU A 123 -16.63 -3.14 8.36
N ALA A 124 -16.53 -2.65 9.60
CA ALA A 124 -16.37 -1.23 9.89
C ALA A 124 -15.06 -0.66 9.29
N GLN A 125 -13.93 -1.35 9.47
CA GLN A 125 -12.64 -0.93 8.93
C GLN A 125 -12.64 -0.89 7.39
N HIS A 126 -13.26 -1.85 6.72
CA HIS A 126 -13.32 -1.90 5.26
C HIS A 126 -14.31 -0.88 4.69
N PHE A 127 -15.43 -0.64 5.38
CA PHE A 127 -16.37 0.42 5.02
C PHE A 127 -15.74 1.81 5.16
N LEU A 128 -15.09 2.09 6.31
CA LEU A 128 -14.29 3.30 6.51
C LEU A 128 -13.10 3.37 5.55
N GLY A 129 -12.51 2.24 5.19
CA GLY A 129 -11.44 2.16 4.20
C GLY A 129 -11.90 2.57 2.79
N TRP A 130 -13.07 2.09 2.36
CA TRP A 130 -13.69 2.40 1.07
C TRP A 130 -14.10 3.87 0.96
N PHE A 131 -14.94 4.31 1.87
CA PHE A 131 -15.55 5.62 1.78
C PHE A 131 -14.65 6.69 2.43
N GLY A 132 -14.13 6.41 3.63
CA GLY A 132 -13.23 7.27 4.37
C GLY A 132 -11.90 7.54 3.68
N VAL A 133 -11.10 6.50 3.42
CA VAL A 133 -9.75 6.68 2.85
C VAL A 133 -9.78 6.72 1.32
N GLY A 134 -10.67 5.95 0.70
CA GLY A 134 -10.78 5.85 -0.76
C GLY A 134 -11.29 7.06 -1.49
N LEU A 135 -12.48 7.50 -1.08
CA LEU A 135 -13.13 8.69 -1.64
C LEU A 135 -12.71 9.97 -0.90
N GLY A 136 -11.85 9.85 0.13
CA GLY A 136 -11.28 10.99 0.83
C GLY A 136 -12.16 11.59 1.93
N PHE A 137 -13.20 10.88 2.39
CA PHE A 137 -14.10 11.44 3.39
C PHE A 137 -13.39 11.74 4.72
N LEU A 138 -12.32 10.99 5.07
CA LEU A 138 -11.52 11.21 6.27
C LEU A 138 -10.63 12.47 6.24
N GLN A 139 -10.66 13.27 5.16
CA GLN A 139 -9.84 14.49 5.08
C GLN A 139 -10.29 15.59 6.04
N SER A 140 -11.60 15.67 6.30
CA SER A 140 -12.17 16.70 7.17
C SER A 140 -13.47 16.23 7.83
N PRO A 141 -13.87 16.82 8.98
CA PRO A 141 -15.15 16.52 9.62
C PRO A 141 -16.34 16.74 8.70
N VAL A 142 -16.29 17.76 7.84
CA VAL A 142 -17.34 18.06 6.85
C VAL A 142 -17.46 16.93 5.83
N MET A 143 -16.34 16.45 5.30
CA MET A 143 -16.32 15.37 4.31
C MET A 143 -16.71 14.02 4.91
N LEU A 144 -16.43 13.81 6.20
CA LEU A 144 -16.89 12.63 6.96
C LEU A 144 -18.42 12.54 7.02
N VAL A 145 -19.13 13.67 6.93
CA VAL A 145 -20.60 13.72 6.97
C VAL A 145 -21.19 13.78 5.56
N LEU A 146 -20.76 14.74 4.72
CA LEU A 146 -21.34 14.94 3.39
C LEU A 146 -21.00 13.80 2.42
N GLY A 147 -19.78 13.25 2.49
CA GLY A 147 -19.33 12.19 1.62
C GLY A 147 -20.21 10.95 1.66
N PRO A 148 -20.47 10.35 2.84
CA PRO A 148 -21.36 9.22 2.98
C PRO A 148 -22.79 9.51 2.52
N ILE A 149 -23.33 10.69 2.80
CA ILE A 149 -24.68 11.09 2.35
C ILE A 149 -24.76 11.07 0.82
N ILE A 150 -23.81 11.72 0.14
CA ILE A 150 -23.76 11.74 -1.33
C ILE A 150 -23.60 10.33 -1.89
N ALA A 151 -22.74 9.51 -1.28
CA ALA A 151 -22.53 8.14 -1.72
C ALA A 151 -23.79 7.28 -1.57
N LEU A 152 -24.47 7.37 -0.44
CA LEU A 152 -25.72 6.64 -0.17
C LEU A 152 -26.84 7.08 -1.13
N LEU A 153 -26.98 8.39 -1.36
CA LEU A 153 -27.95 8.91 -2.33
C LEU A 153 -27.66 8.42 -3.75
N GLY A 154 -26.40 8.42 -4.17
CA GLY A 154 -26.01 7.89 -5.47
C GLY A 154 -26.30 6.40 -5.62
N LEU A 155 -25.94 5.58 -4.63
CA LEU A 155 -26.21 4.14 -4.65
C LEU A 155 -27.70 3.82 -4.58
N ALA A 156 -28.47 4.56 -3.78
CA ALA A 156 -29.91 4.41 -3.69
C ALA A 156 -30.56 4.78 -5.03
N ALA A 157 -30.23 5.95 -5.60
CA ALA A 157 -30.75 6.39 -6.88
C ALA A 157 -30.41 5.39 -8.01
N TYR A 158 -29.22 4.80 -7.97
CA TYR A 158 -28.80 3.75 -8.91
C TYR A 158 -29.60 2.45 -8.75
N SER A 159 -29.93 2.07 -7.51
CA SER A 159 -30.63 0.80 -7.22
C SER A 159 -32.14 0.89 -7.45
N PHE A 160 -32.76 2.03 -7.16
CA PHE A 160 -34.21 2.21 -7.26
C PHE A 160 -34.69 2.65 -8.64
N ARG A 161 -33.81 3.13 -9.52
CA ARG A 161 -34.17 3.43 -10.90
C ARG A 161 -33.88 2.25 -11.81
N HIS A 162 -34.79 1.97 -12.74
CA HIS A 162 -34.64 0.87 -13.70
C HIS A 162 -33.28 0.93 -14.40
N GLN A 163 -32.51 -0.14 -14.23
CA GLN A 163 -31.21 -0.32 -14.87
C GLN A 163 -31.43 -0.57 -16.36
N GLU A 164 -30.82 0.28 -17.19
CA GLU A 164 -30.81 0.14 -18.64
C GLU A 164 -30.15 -1.18 -19.04
N LEU A 165 -30.37 -1.60 -20.29
CA LEU A 165 -29.77 -2.83 -20.82
C LEU A 165 -28.23 -2.79 -20.73
N GLU A 166 -27.64 -1.61 -20.94
CA GLU A 166 -26.20 -1.38 -20.79
C GLU A 166 -25.69 -1.59 -19.37
N ASP A 167 -26.42 -1.09 -18.37
CA ASP A 167 -26.10 -1.28 -16.95
C ASP A 167 -26.16 -2.76 -16.58
N ARG A 168 -27.19 -3.47 -17.05
CA ARG A 168 -27.33 -4.92 -16.85
C ARG A 168 -26.17 -5.69 -17.46
N ASN A 169 -25.78 -5.35 -18.70
CA ASN A 169 -24.66 -5.99 -19.39
C ASN A 169 -23.32 -5.68 -18.69
N PHE A 170 -23.14 -4.45 -18.21
CA PHE A 170 -21.98 -4.05 -17.42
C PHE A 170 -21.88 -4.89 -16.15
N TRP A 171 -22.93 -4.98 -15.33
CA TRP A 171 -22.89 -5.75 -14.09
C TRP A 171 -22.85 -7.26 -14.32
N LYS A 172 -23.53 -7.79 -15.33
CA LYS A 172 -23.39 -9.21 -15.70
C LYS A 172 -21.93 -9.59 -15.94
N PHE A 173 -21.14 -8.67 -16.51
CA PHE A 173 -19.72 -8.88 -16.73
C PHE A 173 -18.86 -8.65 -15.47
N HIS A 174 -19.12 -7.58 -14.70
CA HIS A 174 -18.25 -7.17 -13.60
C HIS A 174 -18.62 -7.75 -12.24
N THR A 175 -19.87 -8.17 -12.00
CA THR A 175 -20.36 -8.67 -10.70
C THR A 175 -19.55 -9.87 -10.18
N PRO A 176 -19.26 -10.93 -10.96
CA PRO A 176 -18.45 -12.05 -10.46
C PRO A 176 -17.07 -11.60 -9.97
N TRP A 177 -16.44 -10.67 -10.69
CA TRP A 177 -15.17 -10.09 -10.31
C TRP A 177 -15.32 -9.19 -9.10
N ALA A 178 -16.32 -8.32 -9.05
CA ALA A 178 -16.57 -7.45 -7.90
C ALA A 178 -16.75 -8.28 -6.64
N LEU A 179 -17.59 -9.32 -6.66
CA LEU A 179 -17.81 -10.21 -5.53
C LEU A 179 -16.52 -10.92 -5.08
N LEU A 180 -15.72 -11.43 -6.02
CA LEU A 180 -14.43 -12.04 -5.70
C LEU A 180 -13.47 -11.02 -5.04
N HIS A 181 -13.38 -9.80 -5.57
CA HIS A 181 -12.54 -8.74 -5.00
C HIS A 181 -13.06 -8.34 -3.61
N ILE A 182 -14.38 -8.19 -3.43
CA ILE A 182 -15.00 -7.91 -2.14
C ILE A 182 -14.63 -9.01 -1.15
N ALA A 183 -14.85 -10.28 -1.51
CA ALA A 183 -14.53 -11.41 -0.65
C ALA A 183 -13.04 -11.40 -0.25
N ILE A 184 -12.13 -11.29 -1.22
CA ILE A 184 -10.69 -11.22 -0.94
C ILE A 184 -10.36 -10.02 -0.05
N ILE A 185 -10.93 -8.84 -0.33
CA ILE A 185 -10.65 -7.63 0.43
C ILE A 185 -11.12 -7.77 1.88
N PHE A 186 -12.38 -8.16 2.09
CA PHE A 186 -12.98 -8.26 3.42
C PHE A 186 -12.40 -9.41 4.24
N VAL A 187 -12.22 -10.56 3.62
CA VAL A 187 -11.79 -11.78 4.31
C VAL A 187 -10.28 -11.79 4.49
N CYS A 188 -9.53 -11.37 3.47
CA CYS A 188 -8.11 -11.68 3.38
C CYS A 188 -7.19 -10.47 3.61
N LEU A 189 -7.67 -9.23 3.42
CA LEU A 189 -6.80 -8.05 3.38
C LEU A 189 -7.05 -7.12 4.56
N SER A 190 -6.06 -6.31 4.94
CA SER A 190 -6.23 -5.29 5.99
C SER A 190 -6.96 -4.07 5.45
N GLY A 191 -7.52 -3.27 6.36
CA GLY A 191 -8.28 -2.04 6.10
C GLY A 191 -7.52 -0.89 5.43
N LYS A 192 -6.84 -1.10 4.29
CA LYS A 192 -5.94 -0.10 3.67
C LYS A 192 -6.41 0.31 2.28
N GLN A 193 -6.38 1.63 2.01
CA GLN A 193 -6.77 2.29 0.75
C GLN A 193 -6.34 1.53 -0.51
N ARG A 194 -5.09 1.06 -0.47
CA ARG A 194 -4.38 0.40 -1.57
C ARG A 194 -4.99 -0.92 -2.04
N TYR A 195 -5.87 -1.54 -1.25
CA TYR A 195 -6.58 -2.77 -1.65
C TYR A 195 -7.91 -2.47 -2.33
N TYR A 196 -8.39 -1.24 -2.21
CA TYR A 196 -9.70 -0.81 -2.70
C TYR A 196 -9.63 -0.14 -4.07
N LEU A 197 -8.42 0.22 -4.53
CA LEU A 197 -8.17 0.75 -5.87
C LEU A 197 -8.75 -0.10 -7.00
N VAL A 198 -8.89 -1.41 -6.78
CA VAL A 198 -9.44 -2.33 -7.77
C VAL A 198 -10.96 -2.26 -7.87
N ILE A 199 -11.65 -1.87 -6.78
CA ILE A 199 -13.12 -1.82 -6.73
C ILE A 199 -13.68 -0.40 -6.92
N TYR A 200 -12.90 0.65 -6.65
CA TYR A 200 -13.35 2.04 -6.81
C TYR A 200 -13.92 2.36 -8.18
N PRO A 201 -13.32 1.93 -9.30
CA PRO A 201 -13.89 2.22 -10.62
C PRO A 201 -15.33 1.69 -10.76
N LEU A 202 -15.61 0.50 -10.23
CA LEU A 202 -16.95 -0.11 -10.28
C LEU A 202 -17.94 0.64 -9.38
N LEU A 203 -17.51 1.00 -8.17
CA LEU A 203 -18.33 1.80 -7.23
C LEU A 203 -18.63 3.20 -7.79
N LEU A 204 -17.64 3.85 -8.40
CA LEU A 204 -17.77 5.17 -8.98
C LEU A 204 -18.75 5.18 -10.15
N VAL A 205 -18.75 4.13 -11.00
CA VAL A 205 -19.74 3.96 -12.07
C VAL A 205 -21.15 3.90 -11.49
N ALA A 206 -21.39 3.08 -10.46
CA ALA A 206 -22.72 3.00 -9.81
C ALA A 206 -23.16 4.36 -9.25
N LEU A 207 -22.27 5.01 -8.50
CA LEU A 207 -22.51 6.30 -7.86
C LEU A 207 -22.85 7.40 -8.87
N MET A 208 -22.00 7.59 -9.88
CA MET A 208 -22.20 8.63 -10.88
C MET A 208 -23.46 8.38 -11.71
N ARG A 209 -23.71 7.14 -12.15
CA ARG A 209 -24.94 6.84 -12.90
C ARG A 209 -26.20 7.05 -12.06
N GLY A 210 -26.16 6.71 -10.78
CA GLY A 210 -27.27 6.97 -9.86
C GLY A 210 -27.57 8.46 -9.72
N LEU A 211 -26.55 9.27 -9.46
CA LEU A 211 -26.70 10.72 -9.32
C LEU A 211 -27.12 11.40 -10.63
N LEU A 212 -26.53 11.03 -11.77
CA LEU A 212 -26.90 11.59 -13.07
C LEU A 212 -28.37 11.32 -13.42
N LYS A 213 -28.91 10.19 -12.95
CA LYS A 213 -30.31 9.83 -13.15
C LYS A 213 -31.25 10.61 -12.23
N MET A 214 -30.79 11.35 -11.22
CA MET A 214 -31.70 12.16 -10.38
C MET A 214 -32.39 13.28 -11.19
N ARG A 215 -33.52 13.79 -10.71
CA ARG A 215 -34.22 14.90 -11.39
C ARG A 215 -33.40 16.20 -11.24
N PRO A 216 -33.37 17.10 -12.24
CA PRO A 216 -32.79 18.43 -12.06
C PRO A 216 -33.41 19.17 -10.87
N PRO A 217 -32.64 19.97 -10.11
CA PRO A 217 -31.20 20.24 -10.30
C PRO A 217 -30.28 19.17 -9.65
N TRP A 218 -30.82 18.12 -9.05
CA TRP A 218 -30.05 17.15 -8.27
C TRP A 218 -29.08 16.32 -9.11
N ASN A 219 -29.29 16.19 -10.42
CA ASN A 219 -28.34 15.53 -11.32
C ASN A 219 -26.96 16.20 -11.36
N TRP A 220 -26.87 17.52 -11.10
CA TRP A 220 -25.59 18.24 -11.00
C TRP A 220 -24.70 17.72 -9.87
N THR A 221 -25.27 17.07 -8.85
CA THR A 221 -24.49 16.42 -7.79
C THR A 221 -23.58 15.30 -8.31
N ALA A 222 -23.86 14.76 -9.50
CA ALA A 222 -22.96 13.81 -10.15
C ALA A 222 -21.59 14.41 -10.48
N LEU A 223 -21.50 15.72 -10.70
CA LEU A 223 -20.22 16.42 -10.91
C LEU A 223 -19.46 16.65 -9.60
N VAL A 224 -20.17 16.66 -8.47
CA VAL A 224 -19.57 16.85 -7.15
C VAL A 224 -18.67 15.68 -6.78
N LEU A 225 -19.01 14.44 -7.12
CA LEU A 225 -18.19 13.26 -6.80
C LEU A 225 -16.81 13.26 -7.48
N PRO A 226 -16.70 13.46 -8.81
CA PRO A 226 -15.42 13.64 -9.48
C PRO A 226 -14.66 14.86 -8.98
N ALA A 227 -15.34 16.00 -8.76
CA ALA A 227 -14.71 17.22 -8.25
C ALA A 227 -14.14 17.02 -6.84
N LEU A 228 -14.89 16.36 -5.95
CA LEU A 228 -14.44 15.97 -4.60
C LEU A 228 -13.26 15.01 -4.67
N PHE A 229 -13.34 14.00 -5.55
CA PHE A 229 -12.23 13.05 -5.74
C PHE A 229 -10.97 13.77 -6.21
N LEU A 230 -11.07 14.70 -7.17
CA LEU A 230 -9.93 15.52 -7.62
C LEU A 230 -9.43 16.45 -6.51
N TYR A 231 -10.32 17.10 -5.78
CA TYR A 231 -9.99 17.97 -4.64
C TYR A 231 -9.24 17.23 -3.53
N VAL A 232 -9.52 15.95 -3.32
CA VAL A 232 -8.81 15.10 -2.36
C VAL A 232 -7.48 14.59 -2.96
N THR A 233 -7.55 14.02 -4.17
CA THR A 233 -6.44 13.27 -4.74
C THR A 233 -5.31 14.15 -5.24
N ILE A 234 -5.60 15.35 -5.76
CA ILE A 234 -4.57 16.27 -6.24
C ILE A 234 -3.67 16.75 -5.09
N PRO A 235 -4.18 17.32 -3.98
CA PRO A 235 -3.33 17.68 -2.84
C PRO A 235 -2.61 16.48 -2.24
N ALA A 236 -3.29 15.33 -2.12
CA ALA A 236 -2.66 14.11 -1.63
C ALA A 236 -1.52 13.64 -2.54
N ALA A 237 -1.68 13.74 -3.87
CA ALA A 237 -0.64 13.40 -4.83
C ALA A 237 0.52 14.41 -4.79
N ILE A 238 0.22 15.71 -4.73
CA ILE A 238 1.24 16.76 -4.58
C ILE A 238 2.06 16.54 -3.31
N GLN A 239 1.39 16.34 -2.18
CA GLN A 239 2.04 16.01 -0.92
C GLN A 239 2.81 14.69 -1.04
N ASN A 240 2.26 13.69 -1.72
CA ASN A 240 2.91 12.40 -1.93
C ASN A 240 4.26 12.53 -2.68
N HIS A 241 4.30 13.42 -3.68
CA HIS A 241 5.46 13.65 -4.53
C HIS A 241 6.49 14.62 -3.93
N ARG A 242 6.05 15.64 -3.17
CA ARG A 242 6.94 16.67 -2.62
C ARG A 242 7.54 16.29 -1.27
N GLU A 243 6.78 15.57 -0.46
CA GLU A 243 7.23 15.23 0.90
C GLU A 243 7.74 13.81 0.96
N GLU A 244 8.72 13.60 1.81
CA GLU A 244 9.16 12.26 2.15
C GLU A 244 8.21 11.60 3.14
N ALA A 245 8.05 10.29 3.01
CA ALA A 245 7.26 9.51 3.94
C ALA A 245 7.82 9.68 5.37
N PRO A 246 6.98 9.78 6.41
CA PRO A 246 7.43 9.93 7.81
C PRO A 246 8.55 8.97 8.26
N PRO A 247 8.56 7.68 7.87
CA PRO A 247 9.67 6.78 8.22
C PRO A 247 11.01 7.20 7.61
N VAL A 248 11.02 7.75 6.39
CA VAL A 248 12.25 8.22 5.71
C VAL A 248 12.74 9.50 6.39
N ARG A 249 11.83 10.44 6.69
CA ARG A 249 12.17 11.66 7.43
C ARG A 249 12.75 11.36 8.81
N LEU A 250 12.18 10.39 9.52
CA LEU A 250 12.73 9.94 10.80
C LEU A 250 14.15 9.41 10.65
N VAL A 251 14.38 8.52 9.67
CA VAL A 251 15.71 7.93 9.46
C VAL A 251 16.73 9.02 9.13
N ARG A 252 16.38 9.96 8.26
CA ARG A 252 17.26 11.11 7.94
C ARG A 252 17.50 12.03 9.13
N TYR A 253 16.50 12.22 9.98
CA TYR A 253 16.68 12.98 11.21
C TYR A 253 17.73 12.33 12.10
N LEU A 254 17.73 10.99 12.24
CA LEU A 254 18.79 10.29 12.97
C LEU A 254 20.15 10.40 12.29
N GLU A 255 20.22 10.32 10.96
CA GLU A 255 21.48 10.51 10.21
C GLU A 255 22.09 11.89 10.41
N GLN A 256 21.27 12.92 10.66
CA GLN A 256 21.70 14.28 10.98
C GLN A 256 22.21 14.42 12.42
N LEU A 257 21.69 13.62 13.35
CA LEU A 257 22.12 13.64 14.75
C LEU A 257 23.48 12.96 14.96
N TYR A 258 23.84 11.99 14.12
CA TYR A 258 25.03 11.16 14.32
C TYR A 258 25.92 11.09 13.07
N PRO A 259 27.24 11.38 13.18
CA PRO A 259 28.17 11.18 12.09
C PRO A 259 28.32 9.68 11.77
N PRO A 260 28.67 9.29 10.52
CA PRO A 260 28.75 7.89 10.11
C PRO A 260 29.56 6.97 11.03
N SER A 261 30.63 7.49 11.64
CA SER A 261 31.49 6.74 12.56
C SER A 261 30.80 6.26 13.83
N GLN A 262 29.73 6.93 14.28
CA GLN A 262 29.01 6.63 15.53
C GLN A 262 27.69 5.89 15.32
N ARG A 263 27.19 5.79 14.09
CA ARG A 263 25.84 5.26 13.81
C ARG A 263 25.67 3.80 14.22
N LYS A 264 26.73 3.00 14.10
CA LYS A 264 26.75 1.59 14.53
C LYS A 264 26.55 1.41 16.04
N ASP A 265 26.86 2.43 16.83
CA ASP A 265 26.76 2.42 18.29
C ASP A 265 25.39 2.96 18.76
N VAL A 266 24.54 3.41 17.83
CA VAL A 266 23.17 3.83 18.10
C VAL A 266 22.21 2.67 17.82
N VAL A 267 21.41 2.33 18.83
CA VAL A 267 20.46 1.21 18.80
C VAL A 267 19.04 1.70 18.48
N LEU A 268 18.42 1.09 17.48
CA LEU A 268 17.06 1.39 17.03
C LEU A 268 16.13 0.22 17.33
N LEU A 269 15.36 0.33 18.42
CA LEU A 269 14.30 -0.59 18.84
C LEU A 269 12.99 -0.24 18.13
N PHE A 270 12.99 -0.25 16.80
CA PHE A 270 11.82 0.08 16.01
C PHE A 270 10.86 -1.09 15.84
N VAL A 271 9.57 -0.80 16.01
CA VAL A 271 8.46 -1.72 15.79
C VAL A 271 7.79 -1.41 14.45
N ASN A 272 7.56 -0.13 14.15
CA ASN A 272 6.78 0.27 12.98
C ASN A 272 7.65 0.56 11.74
N VAL A 273 8.84 1.14 11.93
CA VAL A 273 9.74 1.64 10.87
C VAL A 273 11.06 0.90 10.74
N TRP A 274 11.25 -0.22 11.44
CA TRP A 274 12.50 -1.00 11.39
C TRP A 274 12.97 -1.29 9.96
N ARG A 275 12.04 -1.60 9.05
CA ARG A 275 12.34 -1.88 7.64
C ARG A 275 12.90 -0.66 6.93
N ASN A 276 12.34 0.51 7.21
CA ASN A 276 12.80 1.76 6.61
C ASN A 276 14.20 2.08 7.12
N ALA A 277 14.48 1.85 8.40
CA ALA A 277 15.84 1.96 8.92
C ALA A 277 16.80 0.96 8.24
N GLU A 278 16.45 -0.32 8.15
CA GLU A 278 17.27 -1.36 7.50
C GLU A 278 17.57 -1.02 6.02
N TRP A 279 16.60 -0.44 5.30
CA TRP A 279 16.72 -0.14 3.87
C TRP A 279 17.42 1.19 3.57
N TYR A 280 17.24 2.20 4.41
CA TYR A 280 17.71 3.56 4.13
C TYR A 280 18.88 4.01 4.99
N ALA A 281 19.08 3.43 6.17
CA ALA A 281 20.23 3.71 7.01
C ALA A 281 20.75 2.41 7.68
N PRO A 282 21.34 1.49 6.88
CA PRO A 282 21.84 0.21 7.37
C PRO A 282 23.01 0.33 8.35
N GLU A 283 23.62 1.52 8.44
CA GLU A 283 24.70 1.83 9.38
C GLU A 283 24.25 1.83 10.84
N PHE A 284 22.95 2.01 11.10
CA PHE A 284 22.39 1.93 12.45
C PHE A 284 22.12 0.49 12.88
N ARG A 285 22.31 0.21 14.17
CA ARG A 285 22.01 -1.10 14.74
C ARG A 285 20.51 -1.25 14.95
N THR A 286 19.84 -1.95 14.03
CA THR A 286 18.40 -2.23 14.08
C THR A 286 18.11 -3.68 14.46
N PHE A 287 16.93 -3.95 15.03
CA PHE A 287 16.50 -5.29 15.43
C PHE A 287 15.17 -5.68 14.78
N ARG A 288 15.02 -6.97 14.44
CA ARG A 288 13.78 -7.51 13.88
C ARG A 288 12.84 -7.91 15.02
N GLY A 289 12.12 -6.92 15.53
CA GLY A 289 11.32 -7.07 16.75
C GLY A 289 12.11 -6.66 17.99
N ILE A 290 11.44 -6.70 19.15
CA ILE A 290 12.03 -6.32 20.42
C ILE A 290 12.76 -7.55 20.97
N PRO A 291 14.09 -7.49 21.17
CA PRO A 291 14.84 -8.59 21.78
C PRO A 291 14.28 -8.95 23.17
N PRO A 292 14.40 -10.21 23.60
CA PRO A 292 14.01 -10.61 24.95
C PRO A 292 14.84 -9.85 26.01
N PRO A 293 14.32 -9.66 27.24
CA PRO A 293 14.90 -8.77 28.24
C PRO A 293 16.40 -8.99 28.55
N ALA A 294 16.85 -10.26 28.58
CA ALA A 294 18.24 -10.59 28.86
C ALA A 294 19.21 -10.12 27.76
N GLU A 295 18.87 -10.37 26.49
CA GLU A 295 19.66 -9.90 25.33
C GLU A 295 19.57 -8.39 25.18
N LEU A 296 18.39 -7.83 25.49
CA LEU A 296 18.13 -6.40 25.43
C LEU A 296 19.12 -5.65 26.34
N GLN A 297 19.33 -6.10 27.57
CA GLN A 297 20.26 -5.45 28.50
C GLN A 297 21.71 -5.44 27.98
N GLU A 298 22.18 -6.55 27.39
CA GLU A 298 23.52 -6.64 26.80
C GLU A 298 23.69 -5.70 25.60
N ILE A 299 22.69 -5.65 24.71
CA ILE A 299 22.66 -4.76 23.54
C ILE A 299 22.75 -3.29 23.97
N LEU A 300 22.09 -2.95 25.07
CA LEU A 300 21.92 -1.57 25.48
C LEU A 300 23.09 -1.05 26.32
N ASN A 301 23.84 -1.91 27.00
CA ASN A 301 24.99 -1.50 27.81
C ASN A 301 26.14 -0.90 26.97
N GLY A 302 26.23 -1.26 25.69
CA GLY A 302 27.23 -0.71 24.75
C GLY A 302 26.70 0.41 23.83
N ALA A 303 25.44 0.81 23.95
CA ALA A 303 24.83 1.76 23.03
C ALA A 303 25.06 3.22 23.47
N VAL A 304 25.45 4.08 22.52
CA VAL A 304 25.57 5.54 22.73
C VAL A 304 24.19 6.16 22.95
N ALA A 305 23.22 5.75 22.13
CA ALA A 305 21.84 6.17 22.26
C ALA A 305 20.90 5.03 21.84
N VAL A 306 19.69 5.06 22.39
CA VAL A 306 18.67 4.05 22.16
C VAL A 306 17.38 4.75 21.78
N TYR A 307 16.82 4.38 20.63
CA TYR A 307 15.59 4.99 20.13
C TYR A 307 14.50 3.95 19.90
N THR A 308 13.25 4.37 20.02
CA THR A 308 12.08 3.58 19.60
C THR A 308 11.04 4.47 18.92
N ASP A 309 10.19 3.85 18.10
CA ASP A 309 9.07 4.49 17.41
C ASP A 309 7.71 4.03 17.95
N ASP A 310 7.71 3.30 19.08
CA ASP A 310 6.52 2.76 19.70
C ASP A 310 6.49 3.05 21.22
N ALA A 311 5.44 3.74 21.64
CA ALA A 311 5.20 4.09 23.04
C ALA A 311 4.85 2.86 23.92
N LYS A 312 4.68 1.68 23.33
CA LYS A 312 4.30 0.43 24.02
C LYS A 312 5.45 -0.56 24.20
N VAL A 313 6.67 -0.25 23.72
CA VAL A 313 7.84 -1.11 23.95
C VAL A 313 8.04 -1.33 25.46
N PRO A 314 8.08 -2.57 25.97
CA PRO A 314 8.40 -2.80 27.38
C PRO A 314 9.84 -2.34 27.64
N LEU A 315 10.03 -1.55 28.69
CA LEU A 315 11.33 -1.05 29.10
C LEU A 315 11.72 -1.61 30.47
N PRO A 316 13.03 -1.77 30.73
CA PRO A 316 13.53 -2.06 32.07
C PRO A 316 13.09 -1.02 33.10
N GLU A 317 13.13 -1.40 34.37
CA GLU A 317 12.83 -0.50 35.49
C GLU A 317 13.79 0.70 35.50
N GLY A 318 13.27 1.88 35.86
CA GLY A 318 14.02 3.14 35.88
C GLY A 318 14.18 3.83 34.51
N TRP A 319 13.89 3.13 33.41
CA TRP A 319 14.05 3.67 32.07
C TRP A 319 12.81 4.43 31.63
N ARG A 320 13.01 5.57 30.96
CA ARG A 320 11.91 6.42 30.50
C ARG A 320 12.00 6.73 29.02
N ARG A 321 10.85 6.94 28.41
CA ARG A 321 10.73 7.40 27.02
C ARG A 321 10.58 8.91 27.02
N VAL A 322 11.44 9.58 26.28
CA VAL A 322 11.37 11.02 26.06
C VAL A 322 10.97 11.24 24.59
N PRO A 323 9.79 11.81 24.31
CA PRO A 323 9.41 12.13 22.94
C PRO A 323 10.39 13.18 22.38
N LEU A 324 10.99 12.88 21.23
CA LEU A 324 12.03 13.73 20.62
C LEU A 324 11.51 14.46 19.38
N ALA A 325 10.85 13.73 18.47
CA ALA A 325 10.37 14.30 17.22
C ALA A 325 9.10 13.58 16.74
N THR A 326 8.19 14.33 16.12
CA THR A 326 6.97 13.78 15.54
C THR A 326 6.89 14.12 14.05
N PHE A 327 6.64 13.11 13.24
CA PHE A 327 6.55 13.18 11.79
C PHE A 327 5.13 12.84 11.37
N GLN A 328 4.47 13.79 10.70
CA GLN A 328 3.09 13.65 10.28
C GLN A 328 2.91 13.81 8.78
N ARG A 329 1.89 13.16 8.24
CA ARG A 329 1.42 13.22 6.86
C ARG A 329 -0.07 12.90 6.83
N SER A 330 -0.75 13.27 5.74
CA SER A 330 -2.16 12.90 5.54
C SER A 330 -2.40 11.39 5.62
N ILE A 331 -3.40 10.99 6.41
CA ILE A 331 -3.89 9.60 6.54
C ILE A 331 -4.37 9.02 5.20
N ILE A 332 -4.77 9.89 4.28
CA ILE A 332 -5.24 9.53 2.94
C ILE A 332 -4.11 8.96 2.08
N ILE A 333 -2.86 9.35 2.33
CA ILE A 333 -1.72 8.86 1.55
C ILE A 333 -1.26 7.50 2.07
N HIS A 334 -1.10 7.36 3.38
CA HIS A 334 -0.66 6.10 3.98
C HIS A 334 -1.00 5.98 5.47
N ASP A 335 -2.13 5.37 5.79
CA ASP A 335 -2.63 5.17 7.17
C ASP A 335 -1.57 4.66 8.17
N LYS A 336 -0.84 3.57 7.87
CA LYS A 336 0.12 3.01 8.85
C LYS A 336 1.25 3.98 9.25
N HIS A 337 1.62 4.92 8.39
CA HIS A 337 2.78 5.79 8.62
C HIS A 337 2.39 7.26 8.49
N HIS A 338 1.11 7.59 8.73
CA HIS A 338 0.63 8.96 8.65
C HIS A 338 1.10 9.78 9.85
N PHE A 339 1.28 9.14 11.01
CA PHE A 339 1.79 9.75 12.22
C PHE A 339 2.84 8.84 12.81
N LEU A 340 3.98 9.41 13.18
CA LEU A 340 5.06 8.67 13.81
C LEU A 340 5.80 9.54 14.80
N THR A 341 6.12 9.01 15.98
CA THR A 341 6.90 9.71 17.00
C THR A 341 8.16 8.92 17.29
N LEU A 342 9.29 9.61 17.28
CA LEU A 342 10.58 9.11 17.72
C LEU A 342 10.72 9.39 19.21
N PHE A 343 11.02 8.36 19.98
CA PHE A 343 11.32 8.45 21.40
C PHE A 343 12.79 8.12 21.63
N LEU A 344 13.48 8.96 22.40
CA LEU A 344 14.74 8.61 23.03
C LEU A 344 14.44 7.80 24.29
N ILE A 345 15.14 6.69 24.47
CA ILE A 345 15.10 5.92 25.71
C ILE A 345 16.21 6.47 26.60
N ASP A 346 15.77 7.17 27.64
CA ASP A 346 16.62 7.73 28.66
C ASP A 346 16.79 6.69 29.77
N ARG A 347 18.05 6.27 29.93
CA ARG A 347 18.50 5.23 30.84
C ARG A 347 19.02 5.94 32.08
N HIS A 348 18.13 6.37 32.98
CA HIS A 348 18.59 6.87 34.27
C HIS A 348 19.29 5.74 35.00
N SER A 349 20.54 5.99 35.40
CA SER A 349 21.38 5.07 36.17
C SER A 349 20.80 4.80 37.55
#